data_AF-A0A1G9TBR6-F1
#
_entry.id   AF-A0A1G9TBR6-F1
#
_cell.length_a   1.000
_cell.length_b   1.000
_cell.length_c   1.000
_cell.angle_alpha   90.00
_cell.angle_beta   90.00
_cell.angle_gamma   90.00
#
_symmetry.space_group_name_H-M   'P 1'
#
loop_
_entity.id
_entity.type
_entity.pdbx_description
1 polymer ?
#
loop_
_entity_poly.entity_id
_entity_poly.type
_entity_poly.pdbx_seq_one_letter_code
_entity_poly.pdbx_strand_id
1 'polypeptide(L)'
;MDIPFATREDERIRVPEEPAVTVTGDETLRQESIDILRQTQAKLEEAQAEAASLRVLLAIRTHQHSQAWRARQLCAAELEAVRSAAAARTVPREADQASTEAIARAEARTDAVQTVLGAVLASLRFWALDRRRFQALIVQASRATPDEGSAAERHAVLLAETRRVLGRTE
;
A
#
# COMPACT_ATOMS: atom_id res chain seq x y z
N MET A 1 35.61 36.79 64.11
CA MET A 1 34.83 36.04 63.11
C MET A 1 34.46 34.71 63.70
N ASP A 2 33.44 34.65 64.56
CA ASP A 2 32.01 34.96 64.34
C ASP A 2 31.23 33.79 63.73
N ILE A 3 30.60 33.08 64.67
CA ILE A 3 29.21 32.64 64.73
C ILE A 3 28.72 31.52 63.77
N PRO A 4 27.91 30.58 64.31
CA PRO A 4 27.46 29.32 63.71
C PRO A 4 26.00 29.42 63.20
N PHE A 5 25.25 28.30 63.16
CA PHE A 5 23.82 28.16 62.78
C PHE A 5 23.55 28.15 61.25
N ALA A 6 22.62 27.40 60.67
CA ALA A 6 21.52 26.59 61.20
C ALA A 6 21.19 25.48 60.18
N THR A 7 20.70 24.37 60.71
CA THR A 7 19.67 23.49 60.14
C THR A 7 18.95 24.03 58.91
N ARG A 8 19.28 23.52 57.71
CA ARG A 8 18.38 23.62 56.56
C ARG A 8 17.38 22.46 56.68
N GLU A 9 16.37 22.77 57.47
CA GLU A 9 14.98 22.29 57.41
C GLU A 9 14.74 21.07 56.52
N ASP A 10 14.60 19.95 57.24
CA ASP A 10 13.56 18.93 57.09
C ASP A 10 12.31 19.46 56.36
N GLU A 11 12.38 19.60 55.03
CA GLU A 11 11.23 19.80 54.15
C GLU A 11 10.51 18.46 54.07
N ARG A 12 9.85 18.11 55.19
CA ARG A 12 8.86 17.06 55.24
C ARG A 12 7.84 17.37 54.16
N ILE A 13 7.88 16.58 53.10
CA ILE A 13 6.80 16.45 52.14
C ILE A 13 5.55 16.23 52.99
N ARG A 14 4.74 17.28 53.16
CA ARG A 14 3.37 17.16 53.66
C ARG A 14 2.67 16.32 52.60
N VAL A 15 2.63 15.02 52.84
CA VAL A 15 1.61 14.16 52.24
C VAL A 15 0.29 14.85 52.62
N PRO A 16 -0.49 15.35 51.65
CA PRO A 16 -1.78 15.94 51.98
C PRO A 16 -2.56 14.86 52.72
N GLU A 17 -2.96 15.15 53.97
CA GLU A 17 -3.91 14.32 54.70
C GLU A 17 -5.13 14.15 53.80
N GLU A 18 -5.32 12.93 53.31
CA GLU A 18 -6.56 12.54 52.65
C GLU A 18 -7.67 12.84 53.65
N PRO A 19 -8.68 13.67 53.31
CA PRO A 19 -9.80 13.88 54.20
C PRO A 19 -10.43 12.50 54.39
N ALA A 20 -10.39 12.00 55.63
CA ALA A 20 -11.10 10.80 56.03
C ALA A 20 -12.60 11.10 55.96
N VAL A 21 -13.17 11.03 54.76
CA VAL A 21 -14.59 11.16 54.54
C VAL A 21 -15.23 9.87 55.06
N THR A 22 -15.71 9.93 56.30
CA THR A 22 -16.51 8.86 56.91
C THR A 22 -17.89 8.88 56.29
N VAL A 23 -18.02 8.28 55.11
CA VAL A 23 -19.31 8.04 54.46
C VAL A 23 -20.05 6.99 55.29
N THR A 24 -20.96 7.40 56.18
CA THR A 24 -21.98 6.52 56.76
C THR A 24 -22.95 6.12 55.66
N GLY A 25 -22.54 5.17 54.83
CA GLY A 25 -23.28 4.73 53.65
C GLY A 25 -24.43 3.80 54.01
N ASP A 26 -25.60 4.14 53.48
CA ASP A 26 -26.72 3.23 53.24
C ASP A 26 -26.21 1.99 52.48
N GLU A 27 -26.58 0.78 52.90
CA GLU A 27 -26.04 -0.47 52.38
C GLU A 27 -26.30 -0.62 50.87
N THR A 28 -27.41 -0.04 50.40
CA THR A 28 -27.80 0.01 48.99
C THR A 28 -26.80 0.81 48.14
N LEU A 29 -26.34 1.96 48.63
CA LEU A 29 -25.34 2.79 47.94
C LEU A 29 -23.96 2.12 47.89
N ARG A 30 -23.59 1.35 48.92
CA ARG A 30 -22.36 0.54 48.90
C ARG A 30 -22.45 -0.56 47.86
N GLN A 31 -23.59 -1.26 47.80
CA GLN A 31 -23.80 -2.32 46.83
C GLN A 31 -23.79 -1.78 45.39
N GLU A 32 -24.44 -0.64 45.14
CA GLU A 32 -24.42 0.04 43.84
C GLU A 32 -22.98 0.42 43.43
N SER A 33 -22.18 0.94 44.37
CA SER A 33 -20.78 1.27 44.11
C SER A 33 -19.94 0.04 43.77
N ILE A 34 -20.16 -1.09 44.46
CA ILE A 34 -19.50 -2.37 44.15
C ILE A 34 -19.88 -2.85 42.75
N ASP A 35 -21.15 -2.74 42.37
CA ASP A 35 -21.61 -3.20 41.06
C ASP A 35 -21.10 -2.30 39.93
N ILE A 36 -21.02 -0.98 40.15
CA ILE A 36 -20.35 -0.05 39.23
C ILE A 36 -18.87 -0.44 39.06
N LEU A 37 -18.16 -0.73 40.16
CA LEU A 37 -16.74 -1.15 40.09
C LEU A 37 -16.57 -2.47 39.33
N ARG A 38 -17.46 -3.45 39.51
CA ARG A 38 -17.42 -4.70 38.75
C ARG A 38 -17.70 -4.48 37.27
N GLN A 39 -18.67 -3.63 36.94
CA GLN A 39 -18.98 -3.30 35.55
C GLN A 39 -17.81 -2.58 34.87
N THR A 40 -17.15 -1.64 35.55
CA THR A 40 -15.97 -0.97 35.00
C THR A 40 -14.78 -1.93 34.87
N GLN A 41 -14.61 -2.86 35.81
CA GLN A 41 -13.59 -3.91 35.71
C GLN A 41 -13.84 -4.81 34.49
N ALA A 42 -15.08 -5.29 34.27
CA ALA A 42 -15.40 -6.12 33.12
C ALA A 42 -15.13 -5.41 31.78
N LYS A 43 -15.51 -4.13 31.67
CA LYS A 43 -15.23 -3.30 30.49
C LYS A 43 -13.73 -3.11 30.26
N LEU A 44 -12.93 -2.98 31.33
CA LEU A 44 -11.48 -2.88 31.22
C LEU A 44 -10.87 -4.18 30.68
N GLU A 45 -11.31 -5.33 31.19
CA GLU A 45 -10.83 -6.64 30.74
C GLU A 45 -11.19 -6.89 29.26
N GLU A 46 -12.40 -6.51 28.84
CA GLU A 46 -12.84 -6.57 27.44
C GLU A 46 -11.96 -5.67 26.53
N ALA A 47 -11.76 -4.41 26.92
CA ALA A 47 -10.90 -3.48 26.17
C ALA A 47 -9.44 -3.97 26.11
N GLN A 48 -8.95 -4.63 27.16
CA GLN A 48 -7.61 -5.23 27.16
C GLN A 48 -7.52 -6.42 26.21
N ALA A 49 -8.55 -7.27 26.16
CA ALA A 49 -8.63 -8.39 25.22
C ALA A 49 -8.67 -7.90 23.76
N GLU A 50 -9.48 -6.88 23.48
CA GLU A 50 -9.51 -6.23 22.17
C GLU A 50 -8.16 -5.64 21.78
N ALA A 51 -7.52 -4.89 22.69
CA ALA A 51 -6.19 -4.33 22.45
C ALA A 51 -5.13 -5.42 22.21
N ALA A 52 -5.19 -6.55 22.91
CA ALA A 52 -4.32 -7.69 22.67
C ALA A 52 -4.54 -8.29 21.27
N SER A 53 -5.81 -8.46 20.85
CA SER A 53 -6.13 -8.96 19.52
C SER A 53 -5.59 -8.05 18.40
N LEU A 54 -5.74 -6.73 18.56
CA LEU A 54 -5.26 -5.75 17.59
C LEU A 54 -3.73 -5.72 17.50
N ARG A 55 -3.02 -5.87 18.63
CA ARG A 55 -1.56 -5.98 18.64
C ARG A 55 -1.07 -7.20 17.85
N VAL A 56 -1.73 -8.35 18.00
CA VAL A 56 -1.40 -9.56 17.24
C VAL A 56 -1.63 -9.33 15.74
N LEU A 57 -2.77 -8.78 15.34
CA LEU A 57 -3.06 -8.48 13.95
C LEU A 57 -2.06 -7.49 13.34
N LEU A 58 -1.69 -6.44 14.08
CA LEU A 58 -0.68 -5.48 13.64
C LEU A 58 0.70 -6.13 13.46
N ALA A 59 1.10 -7.01 14.38
CA ALA A 59 2.36 -7.74 14.29
C ALA A 59 2.39 -8.65 13.05
N ILE A 60 1.31 -9.40 12.82
CA ILE A 60 1.17 -10.25 11.61
C ILE A 60 1.26 -9.39 10.35
N ARG A 61 0.51 -8.29 10.30
CA ARG A 61 0.47 -7.43 9.12
C ARG A 61 1.83 -6.81 8.81
N THR A 62 2.53 -6.34 9.84
CA THR A 62 3.88 -5.76 9.71
C THR A 62 4.86 -6.82 9.24
N HIS A 63 4.79 -8.03 9.81
CA HIS A 63 5.65 -9.13 9.42
C HIS A 63 5.45 -9.52 7.94
N GLN A 64 4.19 -9.65 7.50
CA GLN A 64 3.85 -9.93 6.10
C GLN A 64 4.38 -8.84 5.16
N HIS A 65 4.24 -7.57 5.53
CA HIS A 65 4.77 -6.46 4.73
C HIS A 65 6.30 -6.55 4.59
N SER A 66 7.01 -6.78 5.70
CA SER A 66 8.47 -6.94 5.71
C SER A 66 8.94 -8.16 4.91
N GLN A 67 8.17 -9.26 4.88
CA GLN A 67 8.45 -10.41 4.03
C GLN A 67 8.25 -10.07 2.55
N ALA A 68 7.14 -9.43 2.19
CA ALA A 68 6.87 -9.03 0.81
C ALA A 68 7.92 -8.04 0.28
N TRP A 69 8.36 -7.10 1.11
CA TRP A 69 9.43 -6.18 0.77
C TRP A 69 10.76 -6.92 0.50
N ARG A 70 11.14 -7.86 1.38
CA ARG A 70 12.34 -8.69 1.18
C ARG A 70 12.28 -9.55 -0.07
N ALA A 71 11.15 -10.20 -0.33
CA ALA A 71 10.97 -11.00 -1.54
C ALA A 71 11.15 -10.16 -2.82
N ARG A 72 10.59 -8.94 -2.84
CA ARG A 72 10.80 -8.01 -3.96
C ARG A 72 12.26 -7.62 -4.14
N GLN A 73 12.99 -7.38 -3.06
CA GLN A 73 14.42 -7.06 -3.10
C GLN A 73 15.24 -8.23 -3.66
N LEU A 74 14.96 -9.47 -3.23
CA LEU A 74 15.62 -10.66 -3.75
C LEU A 74 15.34 -10.85 -5.25
N CYS A 75 14.08 -10.75 -5.68
CA CYS A 75 13.74 -10.84 -7.10
C CYS A 75 14.43 -9.74 -7.92
N ALA A 76 14.50 -8.50 -7.41
CA ALA A 76 15.18 -7.40 -8.09
C ALA A 76 16.68 -7.67 -8.22
N ALA A 77 17.32 -8.20 -7.17
CA ALA A 77 18.73 -8.57 -7.20
C ALA A 77 19.01 -9.72 -8.19
N GLU A 78 18.15 -10.74 -8.23
CA GLU A 78 18.25 -11.84 -9.21
C GLU A 78 18.11 -11.32 -10.64
N LEU A 79 17.14 -10.44 -10.92
CA LEU A 79 16.98 -9.82 -12.23
C LEU A 79 18.22 -9.02 -12.64
N GLU A 80 18.79 -8.25 -11.71
CA GLU A 80 19.97 -7.45 -12.00
C GLU A 80 21.22 -8.31 -12.19
N ALA A 81 21.35 -9.42 -11.47
CA ALA A 81 22.40 -10.41 -11.68
C ALA A 81 22.28 -11.08 -13.06
N VAL A 82 21.06 -11.43 -13.48
CA VAL A 82 20.80 -11.97 -14.83
C VAL A 82 21.13 -10.95 -15.91
N ARG A 83 20.72 -9.68 -15.73
CA ARG A 83 21.08 -8.59 -16.65
C ARG A 83 22.58 -8.39 -16.75
N SER A 84 23.26 -8.36 -15.61
CA SER A 84 24.72 -8.20 -15.54
C SER A 84 25.44 -9.37 -16.21
N ALA A 85 24.96 -10.60 -16.01
CA ALA A 85 25.50 -11.80 -16.66
C ALA A 85 25.22 -11.83 -18.18
N ALA A 86 24.07 -11.32 -18.62
CA ALA A 86 23.76 -11.15 -20.03
C ALA A 86 24.67 -10.08 -20.66
N ALA A 87 24.84 -8.93 -20.03
CA ALA A 87 25.74 -7.86 -20.47
C ALA A 87 27.21 -8.30 -20.52
N ALA A 88 27.64 -9.18 -19.60
CA ALA A 88 28.97 -9.78 -19.62
C ALA A 88 29.16 -10.81 -20.75
N ARG A 89 28.08 -11.39 -21.28
CA ARG A 89 28.09 -12.36 -22.39
C ARG A 89 27.99 -11.71 -23.77
N THR A 90 27.62 -10.44 -23.88
CA THR A 90 27.43 -9.75 -25.16
C THR A 90 28.72 -9.04 -25.62
N VAL A 91 29.55 -9.77 -26.38
CA VAL A 91 30.18 -9.27 -27.62
C VAL A 91 29.99 -10.38 -28.67
N PRO A 92 28.96 -10.27 -29.53
CA PRO A 92 29.11 -9.64 -30.84
C PRO A 92 27.93 -8.70 -31.23
N ARG A 93 28.27 -7.64 -31.97
CA ARG A 93 27.44 -6.45 -32.26
C ARG A 93 26.15 -6.69 -33.07
N GLU A 94 26.00 -7.86 -33.71
CA GLU A 94 24.83 -8.20 -34.54
C GLU A 94 23.71 -8.87 -33.75
N ALA A 95 24.03 -9.64 -32.70
CA ALA A 95 23.02 -10.26 -31.82
C ALA A 95 22.33 -9.22 -30.91
N ASP A 96 23.07 -8.19 -30.50
CA ASP A 96 22.52 -7.07 -29.72
C ASP A 96 21.56 -6.21 -30.54
N GLN A 97 21.78 -6.03 -31.85
CA GLN A 97 20.85 -5.30 -32.73
C GLN A 97 19.53 -6.07 -32.89
N ALA A 98 19.58 -7.38 -33.15
CA ALA A 98 18.38 -8.20 -33.25
C ALA A 98 17.62 -8.29 -31.91
N SER A 99 18.34 -8.34 -30.78
CA SER A 99 17.76 -8.38 -29.43
C SER A 99 17.14 -7.04 -29.03
N THR A 100 17.81 -5.91 -29.31
CA THR A 100 17.27 -4.57 -29.06
C THR A 100 16.06 -4.27 -29.92
N GLU A 101 16.04 -4.71 -31.19
CA GLU A 101 14.85 -4.63 -32.03
C GLU A 101 13.70 -5.52 -31.54
N ALA A 102 13.99 -6.69 -30.96
CA ALA A 102 12.98 -7.55 -30.36
C ALA A 102 12.39 -6.97 -29.06
N ILE A 103 13.23 -6.39 -28.21
CA ILE A 103 12.81 -5.69 -26.99
C ILE A 103 11.99 -4.46 -27.34
N ALA A 104 12.45 -3.63 -28.29
CA ALA A 104 11.71 -2.46 -28.74
C ALA A 104 10.34 -2.83 -29.32
N ARG A 105 10.21 -3.96 -30.02
CA ARG A 105 8.92 -4.49 -30.50
C ARG A 105 8.03 -4.97 -29.35
N ALA A 106 8.59 -5.61 -28.32
CA ALA A 106 7.84 -6.08 -27.17
C ALA A 106 7.33 -4.91 -26.29
N GLU A 107 8.16 -3.89 -26.08
CA GLU A 107 7.79 -2.66 -25.38
C GLU A 107 6.72 -1.90 -26.15
N ALA A 108 6.91 -1.74 -27.46
CA ALA A 108 5.94 -1.12 -28.36
C ALA A 108 4.56 -1.80 -28.30
N ARG A 109 4.52 -3.14 -28.26
CA ARG A 109 3.27 -3.90 -28.09
C ARG A 109 2.64 -3.68 -26.72
N THR A 110 3.46 -3.63 -25.67
CA THR A 110 2.99 -3.41 -24.30
C THR A 110 2.35 -2.03 -24.15
N ASP A 111 2.99 -0.98 -24.70
CA ASP A 111 2.47 0.38 -24.69
C ASP A 111 1.16 0.51 -25.49
N ALA A 112 1.08 -0.16 -26.64
CA ALA A 112 -0.15 -0.21 -27.45
C ALA A 112 -1.28 -0.87 -26.66
N VAL A 113 -1.03 -2.00 -26.00
CA VAL A 113 -2.02 -2.71 -25.18
C VAL A 113 -2.45 -1.88 -23.97
N GLN A 114 -1.51 -1.22 -23.28
CA GLN A 114 -1.83 -0.32 -22.16
C GLN A 114 -2.71 0.85 -22.61
N THR A 115 -2.44 1.41 -23.80
CA THR A 115 -3.25 2.48 -24.39
C THR A 115 -4.67 2.00 -24.70
N VAL A 116 -4.82 0.79 -25.26
CA VAL A 116 -6.14 0.18 -25.51
C VAL A 116 -6.89 -0.05 -24.20
N LEU A 117 -6.23 -0.65 -23.20
CA LEU A 117 -6.84 -0.93 -21.90
C LEU A 117 -7.24 0.38 -21.18
N GLY A 118 -6.41 1.42 -21.24
CA GLY A 118 -6.74 2.75 -20.72
C GLY A 118 -7.97 3.34 -21.40
N ALA A 119 -8.05 3.23 -22.74
CA ALA A 119 -9.22 3.69 -23.50
C ALA A 119 -10.48 2.86 -23.21
N VAL A 120 -10.37 1.53 -23.03
CA VAL A 120 -11.48 0.66 -22.62
C VAL A 120 -12.00 1.09 -21.26
N LEU A 121 -11.12 1.20 -20.26
CA LEU A 121 -11.49 1.58 -18.90
C LEU A 121 -12.14 2.98 -18.85
N ALA A 122 -11.61 3.94 -19.61
CA ALA A 122 -12.18 5.28 -19.71
C ALA A 122 -13.53 5.34 -20.46
N SER A 123 -13.88 4.28 -21.20
CA SER A 123 -15.10 4.16 -22.01
C SER A 123 -16.14 3.22 -21.40
N LEU A 124 -15.82 2.56 -20.27
CA LEU A 124 -16.77 1.76 -19.52
C LEU A 124 -17.74 2.68 -18.76
N ARG A 125 -19.04 2.52 -19.03
CA ARG A 125 -20.12 3.00 -18.16
C ARG A 125 -20.58 1.86 -17.26
N PHE A 126 -21.30 2.20 -16.19
CA PHE A 126 -21.75 1.35 -15.07
C PHE A 126 -22.11 -0.12 -15.42
N TRP A 127 -22.58 -0.43 -16.65
CA TRP A 127 -22.78 -1.81 -17.12
C TRP A 127 -22.39 -2.11 -18.58
N ALA A 128 -21.84 -1.16 -19.34
CA ALA A 128 -21.55 -1.38 -20.77
C ALA A 128 -20.46 -0.45 -21.34
N LEU A 129 -19.75 -0.95 -22.36
CA LEU A 129 -18.76 -0.19 -23.14
C LEU A 129 -19.45 0.79 -24.09
N ASP A 130 -19.18 2.08 -23.94
CA ASP A 130 -19.60 3.09 -24.91
C ASP A 130 -18.68 3.06 -26.14
N ARG A 131 -19.15 2.37 -27.19
CA ARG A 131 -18.39 2.14 -28.43
C ARG A 131 -17.99 3.44 -29.14
N ARG A 132 -18.81 4.50 -29.09
CA ARG A 132 -18.51 5.77 -29.77
C ARG A 132 -17.40 6.52 -29.05
N ARG A 133 -17.44 6.53 -27.72
CA ARG A 133 -16.42 7.14 -26.88
C ARG A 133 -15.09 6.39 -26.96
N PHE A 134 -15.13 5.06 -26.97
CA PHE A 134 -13.96 4.22 -27.18
C PHE A 134 -13.28 4.47 -28.53
N GLN A 135 -14.05 4.54 -29.61
CA GLN A 135 -13.51 4.84 -30.95
C GLN A 135 -12.86 6.23 -31.02
N ALA A 136 -13.46 7.25 -30.40
CA ALA A 136 -12.88 8.59 -30.37
C ALA A 136 -11.53 8.63 -29.65
N LEU A 137 -11.41 7.93 -28.51
CA LEU A 137 -10.15 7.84 -27.74
C LEU A 137 -9.06 7.07 -28.49
N ILE A 138 -9.42 5.98 -29.19
CA ILE A 138 -8.48 5.21 -30.00
C ILE A 138 -8.00 6.01 -31.22
N VAL A 139 -8.89 6.75 -31.90
CA VAL A 139 -8.51 7.62 -33.04
C VAL A 139 -7.60 8.76 -32.59
N GLN A 140 -7.79 9.28 -31.37
CA GLN A 140 -6.90 10.28 -30.79
C GLN A 140 -5.53 9.67 -30.45
N ALA A 141 -5.50 8.46 -29.88
CA ALA A 141 -4.27 7.74 -29.57
C ALA A 141 -3.49 7.32 -30.82
N SER A 142 -4.19 6.90 -31.89
CA SER A 142 -3.56 6.53 -33.16
C SER A 142 -2.92 7.75 -33.84
N ARG A 143 -3.53 8.94 -33.76
CA ARG A 143 -2.96 10.19 -34.28
C ARG A 143 -1.73 10.68 -33.51
N ALA A 144 -1.58 10.29 -32.25
CA ALA A 144 -0.42 10.63 -31.43
C ALA A 144 0.78 9.69 -31.67
N THR A 145 0.60 8.63 -32.47
CA THR A 145 1.63 7.63 -32.75
C THR A 145 2.20 7.87 -34.16
N PRO A 146 3.50 8.23 -34.33
CA PRO A 146 4.11 8.43 -35.65
C PRO A 146 4.20 7.12 -36.45
N ASP A 147 4.04 7.16 -37.77
CA ASP A 147 3.90 6.00 -38.68
C ASP A 147 5.23 5.38 -39.19
N GLU A 148 6.41 5.77 -38.66
CA GLU A 148 7.69 5.24 -39.13
C GLU A 148 8.42 4.37 -38.09
N GLY A 149 8.99 3.24 -38.52
CA GLY A 149 9.78 2.30 -37.69
C GLY A 149 8.94 1.33 -36.86
N SER A 150 9.47 0.87 -35.70
CA SER A 150 8.81 -0.03 -34.71
C SER A 150 7.43 0.46 -34.23
N ALA A 151 7.02 1.67 -34.63
CA ALA A 151 5.69 2.23 -34.49
C ALA A 151 4.63 1.62 -35.43
N ALA A 152 5.01 1.10 -36.60
CA ALA A 152 4.07 0.47 -37.52
C ALA A 152 3.49 -0.83 -36.94
N GLU A 153 4.29 -1.62 -36.20
CA GLU A 153 3.79 -2.78 -35.45
C GLU A 153 2.80 -2.38 -34.33
N ARG A 154 2.99 -1.20 -33.71
CA ARG A 154 2.04 -0.68 -32.71
C ARG A 154 0.69 -0.38 -33.33
N HIS A 155 0.67 0.23 -34.51
CA HIS A 155 -0.56 0.55 -35.21
C HIS A 155 -1.32 -0.73 -35.62
N ALA A 156 -0.60 -1.76 -36.10
CA ALA A 156 -1.21 -3.05 -36.45
C ALA A 156 -1.81 -3.78 -35.23
N VAL A 157 -1.09 -3.81 -34.10
CA VAL A 157 -1.58 -4.43 -32.86
C VAL A 157 -2.72 -3.63 -32.25
N LEU A 158 -2.65 -2.29 -32.27
CA LEU A 158 -3.74 -1.41 -31.85
C LEU A 158 -5.02 -1.67 -32.67
N LEU A 159 -4.90 -1.81 -33.99
CA LEU A 159 -6.04 -2.11 -34.87
C LEU A 159 -6.59 -3.53 -34.67
N ALA A 160 -5.73 -4.53 -34.47
CA ALA A 160 -6.16 -5.90 -34.22
C ALA A 160 -6.92 -6.04 -32.89
N GLU A 161 -6.40 -5.43 -31.82
CA GLU A 161 -7.00 -5.50 -30.50
C GLU A 161 -8.29 -4.67 -30.40
N THR A 162 -8.35 -3.52 -31.07
CA THR A 162 -9.59 -2.72 -31.14
C THR A 162 -10.69 -3.43 -31.92
N ARG A 163 -10.35 -4.18 -32.99
CA ARG A 163 -11.31 -5.04 -33.71
C ARG A 163 -11.82 -6.18 -32.83
N ARG A 164 -10.96 -6.81 -32.03
CA ARG A 164 -11.35 -7.84 -31.05
C ARG A 164 -12.30 -7.29 -29.98
N VAL A 165 -11.98 -6.13 -29.41
CA VAL A 165 -12.84 -5.47 -28.39
C VAL A 165 -14.19 -5.06 -28.98
N LEU A 166 -14.24 -4.67 -30.25
CA LEU A 166 -15.49 -4.34 -30.94
C LEU A 166 -16.27 -5.57 -31.44
N GLY A 167 -15.76 -6.78 -31.20
CA GLY A 167 -16.40 -8.04 -31.60
C GLY A 167 -16.44 -8.26 -33.11
N ARG A 168 -15.52 -7.62 -33.86
CA ARG A 168 -15.36 -7.80 -35.31
C ARG A 168 -14.16 -8.70 -35.56
N THR A 169 -14.34 -9.99 -35.27
CA THR A 169 -13.39 -11.04 -35.65
C THR A 169 -13.75 -11.56 -37.04
N GLU A 170 -12.87 -11.34 -38.02
CA GLU A 170 -12.67 -12.28 -39.13
C GLU A 170 -11.42 -13.11 -38.81
#